data_AF-A0A0Q5D3X7-F1
#
_entry.id   AF-A0A0Q5D3X7-F1
#
_cell.length_a   1.000
_cell.length_b   1.000
_cell.length_c   1.000
_cell.angle_alpha   90.00
_cell.angle_beta   90.00
_cell.angle_gamma   90.00
#
_symmetry.space_group_name_H-M   'P 1'
#
loop_
_entity.id
_entity.type
_entity.pdbx_description
1 polymer ?
#
loop_
_entity_poly.entity_id
_entity_poly.type
_entity_poly.pdbx_seq_one_letter_code
_entity_poly.pdbx_strand_id
1 'polypeptide(L)' 'MIQEAIESGMARRELLETLGGLRISDFIPPHAGEPVADYAARATGELMVRYLAQDKDDTVPPV' A
#
# COMPACT_ATOMS: atom_id res chain seq x y z
N MET A 1 10.80 0.78 -17.62
CA MET A 1 9.56 0.34 -16.93
C MET A 1 9.44 1.07 -15.58
N ILE A 2 9.22 2.38 -15.60
CA ILE A 2 8.85 3.17 -14.39
C ILE A 2 7.54 3.93 -14.70
N GLN A 3 7.37 4.35 -15.96
CA GLN A 3 6.15 4.98 -16.46
C GLN A 3 4.89 4.14 -16.24
N GLU A 4 4.92 2.84 -16.54
CA GLU A 4 3.78 1.94 -16.31
C GLU A 4 3.47 1.74 -14.82
N ALA A 5 4.47 1.74 -13.93
CA ALA A 5 4.24 1.67 -12.49
C ALA A 5 3.66 2.98 -11.91
N ILE A 6 3.94 4.12 -12.54
CA ILE A 6 3.37 5.43 -12.19
C ILE A 6 1.92 5.55 -12.69
N GLU A 7 1.64 5.10 -13.92
CA GLU A 7 0.27 5.00 -14.48
C GLU A 7 -0.56 3.91 -13.79
N SER A 8 0.17 2.92 -13.28
CA SER A 8 -0.12 1.82 -12.37
C SER A 8 -0.89 2.07 -11.09
N GLY A 9 -0.82 3.30 -10.55
CA GLY A 9 -1.04 3.59 -9.13
C GLY A 9 -2.11 2.72 -8.48
N MET A 10 -1.80 2.11 -7.33
CA MET A 10 -2.59 1.05 -6.67
C MET A 10 -4.09 1.08 -7.02
N ALA A 11 -4.53 0.07 -7.74
CA ALA A 11 -5.92 -0.06 -8.11
C ALA A 11 -6.77 -0.25 -6.85
N ARG A 12 -8.00 0.26 -6.87
CA ARG A 12 -8.95 0.12 -5.75
C ARG A 12 -9.14 -1.33 -5.29
N ARG A 13 -9.06 -2.29 -6.21
CA ARG A 13 -9.17 -3.73 -5.89
C ARG A 13 -7.95 -4.22 -5.12
N GLU A 14 -6.74 -3.87 -5.56
CA GLU A 14 -5.48 -4.21 -4.89
C GLU A 14 -5.41 -3.59 -3.49
N LEU A 15 -5.94 -2.36 -3.34
CA LEU A 15 -6.11 -1.73 -2.03
C LEU A 15 -7.03 -2.54 -1.12
N LEU A 16 -8.19 -2.98 -1.62
CA LEU A 16 -9.16 -3.77 -0.84
C LEU A 16 -8.61 -5.15 -0.47
N GLU A 17 -7.86 -5.78 -1.37
CA GLU A 17 -7.16 -7.04 -1.13
C GLU A 17 -6.06 -6.87 -0.07
N THR A 18 -5.23 -5.82 -0.21
CA THR A 18 -4.19 -5.47 0.77
C THR A 18 -4.77 -5.23 2.16
N LEU A 19 -5.94 -4.59 2.24
CA LEU A 19 -6.61 -4.31 3.50
C LEU A 19 -7.39 -5.52 4.06
N GLY A 20 -7.69 -6.53 3.26
CA GLY A 20 -8.47 -7.70 3.70
C GLY A 20 -9.85 -7.33 4.29
N GLY A 21 -10.45 -6.23 3.82
CA GLY A 21 -11.71 -5.70 4.36
C GLY A 21 -11.60 -4.90 5.67
N LEU A 22 -10.39 -4.70 6.20
CA LEU A 22 -10.14 -3.87 7.38
C LEU A 22 -10.01 -2.39 7.01
N ARG A 23 -10.13 -1.50 8.00
CA ARG A 23 -9.84 -0.08 7.80
C ARG A 23 -8.33 0.12 7.80
N ILE A 24 -7.87 1.16 7.09
CA ILE A 24 -6.46 1.57 7.13
C ILE A 24 -5.99 1.80 8.57
N SER A 25 -6.85 2.33 9.45
CA SER A 25 -6.57 2.53 10.87
C SER A 25 -6.36 1.25 11.68
N ASP A 26 -6.92 0.14 11.22
CA ASP A 26 -6.74 -1.17 11.88
C ASP A 26 -5.39 -1.78 11.47
N PHE A 27 -4.90 -1.43 10.28
CA PHE A 27 -3.64 -1.93 9.71
C PHE A 27 -2.43 -1.06 10.07
N ILE A 28 -2.67 0.26 10.09
CA ILE A 28 -1.71 1.30 10.38
C ILE A 28 -2.40 2.23 11.38
N PRO A 29 -2.26 1.98 12.69
CA PRO A 29 -2.92 2.77 13.71
C PRO A 29 -2.31 4.19 13.76
N PRO A 30 -3.13 5.22 14.02
CA PRO A 30 -2.64 6.56 14.27
C PRO A 30 -1.86 6.61 15.58
N HIS A 31 -0.84 7.46 15.65
CA HIS A 31 -0.17 7.76 16.91
C HIS A 31 -1.03 8.70 17.77
N ALA A 32 -0.83 8.66 19.09
CA ALA A 32 -1.54 9.56 20.00
C ALA A 32 -1.18 11.03 19.69
N GLY A 33 -2.21 11.85 19.41
CA GLY A 33 -2.03 13.26 19.07
C GLY A 33 -1.50 13.53 17.65
N GLU A 34 -1.41 12.50 16.80
CA GLU A 34 -0.98 12.65 15.40
C GLU A 34 -2.00 13.49 14.62
N PRO A 35 -1.58 14.59 13.96
CA PRO A 35 -2.44 15.33 13.06
C PRO A 35 -2.94 14.45 11.91
N VAL A 36 -4.18 14.68 11.47
CA VAL A 36 -4.81 13.87 10.41
C VAL A 36 -4.00 13.88 9.11
N ALA A 37 -3.41 15.03 8.76
CA ALA A 37 -2.57 15.15 7.56
C ALA A 37 -1.30 14.30 7.64
N ASP A 38 -0.67 14.29 8.82
CA ASP A 38 0.57 13.53 9.07
C ASP A 38 0.28 12.02 9.07
N TYR A 39 -0.84 11.63 9.69
CA TYR A 39 -1.34 10.26 9.63
C TYR A 39 -1.59 9.81 8.19
N ALA A 40 -2.29 10.62 7.38
CA ALA A 40 -2.60 10.27 6.00
C ALA A 40 -1.34 10.09 5.15
N ALA A 41 -0.35 10.97 5.30
CA ALA A 41 0.93 10.87 4.61
C ALA A 41 1.68 9.59 4.99
N ARG A 42 1.83 9.33 6.30
CA ARG A 42 2.51 8.14 6.81
C ARG A 42 1.81 6.85 6.42
N ALA A 43 0.49 6.77 6.63
CA ALA A 43 -0.30 5.59 6.33
C ALA A 43 -0.26 5.25 4.83
N THR A 44 -0.30 6.26 3.96
CA THR A 44 -0.13 6.06 2.50
C THR A 44 1.24 5.50 2.17
N GLY A 45 2.31 6.05 2.76
CA GLY A 45 3.68 5.57 2.54
C GLY A 45 3.87 4.12 3.00
N GLU A 46 3.40 3.78 4.21
CA GLU A 46 3.47 2.43 4.74
C GLU A 46 2.67 1.42 3.89
N LEU A 47 1.50 1.82 3.40
CA LEU A 47 0.67 1.01 2.53
C LEU A 47 1.35 0.74 1.17
N MET A 48 2.01 1.74 0.59
CA MET A 48 2.80 1.58 -0.64
C MET A 48 3.99 0.64 -0.45
N VAL A 49 4.72 0.76 0.67
CA VAL A 49 5.83 -0.16 0.96
C VAL A 49 5.34 -1.60 1.05
N ARG A 50 4.19 -1.84 1.70
CA ARG A 50 3.60 -3.18 1.81
C ARG A 50 3.15 -3.71 0.45
N TYR A 51 2.51 -2.89 -0.36
CA TYR A 51 2.12 -3.25 -1.72
C TYR A 51 3.32 -3.66 -2.57
N LEU A 52 4.37 -2.83 -2.60
CA LEU A 52 5.61 -3.14 -3.34
C LEU A 52 6.37 -4.35 -2.78
N ALA A 53 6.16 -4.71 -1.51
CA ALA A 53 6.75 -5.90 -0.93
C ALA A 53 6.01 -7.19 -1.33
N GLN A 54 4.72 -7.12 -1.66
CA GLN A 54 3.95 -8.28 -2.16
C GLN A 54 4.36 -8.67 -3.58
N ASP A 55 4.76 -7.70 -4.40
CA ASP A 55 5.23 -7.90 -5.79
C ASP A 55 6.58 -8.64 -5.90
N LYS A 56 7.26 -8.91 -4.77
CA LYS A 56 8.50 -9.71 -4.75
C LYS A 56 8.29 -11.22 -4.87
N ASP A 57 7.06 -11.71 -4.75
CA ASP A 57 6.73 -13.12 -5.00
C ASP A 57 6.43 -13.41 -6.48
N ASP A 58 6.43 -12.40 -7.35
CA ASP A 58 6.45 -12.55 -8.82
C ASP A 58 7.85 -12.92 -9.32
N THR A 59 8.42 -14.01 -8.77
CA THR A 59 9.48 -14.72 -9.48
C THR A 59 8.87 -15.38 -10.70
N VAL A 60 8.95 -14.70 -11.84
CA VAL A 60 8.66 -15.26 -13.17
C VAL A 60 9.34 -16.64 -13.27
N PRO A 61 8.61 -17.75 -13.51
CA PRO A 61 9.22 -19.05 -13.74
C PRO A 61 10.15 -18.96 -14.96
N PRO A 62 11.36 -19.54 -14.92
CA PRO A 62 12.22 -19.53 -16.09
C PRO A 62 11.53 -20.29 -17.23
N VAL A 63 11.46 -19.63 -18.40
CA VAL A 63 11.05 -20.22 -19.69
C VAL A 63 12.05 -21.25 -20.19
#